data_AF-A0A3D3SY87-F1
#
_entry.id   AF-A0A3D3SY87-F1
#
_cell.length_a   1.000
_cell.length_b   1.000
_cell.length_c   1.000
_cell.angle_alpha   90.00
_cell.angle_beta   90.00
_cell.angle_gamma   90.00
#
_symmetry.space_group_name_H-M   'P 1'
#
loop_
_entity.id
_entity.type
_entity.pdbx_description
1 polymer ?
#
loop_
_entity_poly.entity_id
_entity_poly.type
_entity_poly.pdbx_seq_one_letter_code
_entity_poly.pdbx_strand_id
1 'polypeptide(L)' 'LGTPIDQAGEIDAADHMPIHRKPPTYAEQSSSVDLLETGIKVIDLIMPISKGG' A
#
# COMPACT_ATOMS: atom_id res chain seq x y z
N LEU A 1 5.21 -1.96 16.97
CA LEU A 1 4.47 -2.52 18.12
C LEU A 1 2.99 -2.47 17.75
N GLY A 2 2.49 -3.49 17.04
CA GLY A 2 1.18 -3.50 16.38
C GLY A 2 0.03 -3.85 17.32
N THR A 3 -0.05 -3.20 18.47
CA THR A 3 -1.09 -3.47 19.49
C THR A 3 -2.31 -2.58 19.23
N PRO A 4 -3.52 -3.15 19.06
CA PRO A 4 -4.74 -2.36 18.81
C PRO A 4 -5.16 -1.54 20.04
N ILE A 5 -5.73 -0.36 19.82
CA ILE A 5 -6.21 0.59 20.85
C ILE A 5 -7.66 1.04 20.65
N ASP A 6 -8.29 0.58 19.57
CA ASP A 6 -9.65 0.94 19.16
C ASP A 6 -10.76 0.15 19.87
N GLN A 7 -10.38 -0.73 20.80
CA GLN A 7 -11.28 -1.61 21.58
C GLN A 7 -12.07 -2.61 20.73
N ALA A 8 -11.67 -2.86 19.48
CA ALA A 8 -12.35 -3.78 18.58
C ALA A 8 -11.95 -5.27 18.76
N GLY A 9 -11.15 -5.58 19.78
CA GLY A 9 -10.61 -6.91 20.03
C GLY A 9 -9.17 -7.08 19.53
N GLU A 10 -8.69 -8.32 19.46
CA GLU A 10 -7.35 -8.64 18.96
C GLU A 10 -7.32 -8.72 17.43
N ILE A 11 -6.14 -8.48 16.84
CA ILE A 11 -5.93 -8.61 15.39
C ILE A 11 -5.61 -10.07 15.08
N ASP A 12 -6.55 -10.77 14.42
CA ASP A 12 -6.33 -12.14 13.92
C ASP A 12 -5.51 -12.10 12.62
N ALA A 13 -4.18 -12.23 12.74
CA ALA A 13 -3.26 -12.27 11.61
C ALA A 13 -2.46 -13.57 11.62
N ALA A 14 -2.50 -14.31 10.52
CA ALA A 14 -1.70 -15.54 10.36
C ALA A 14 -0.20 -15.26 10.16
N ASP A 15 0.12 -14.12 9.55
CA ASP A 15 1.47 -13.76 9.13
C ASP A 15 1.93 -12.42 9.72
N HIS A 16 3.19 -12.38 10.14
CA HIS A 16 3.85 -11.16 10.59
C HIS A 16 5.17 -10.95 9.85
N MET A 17 5.44 -9.70 9.44
CA MET A 17 6.66 -9.33 8.75
C MET A 17 7.50 -8.34 9.57
N PRO A 18 8.84 -8.36 9.42
CA PRO A 18 9.70 -7.39 10.08
C PRO A 18 9.45 -5.97 9.55
N ILE A 19 9.56 -4.99 10.45
CA ILE A 19 9.41 -3.55 10.12
C ILE A 19 10.47 -3.10 9.11
N HIS A 20 11.67 -3.69 9.18
CA HIS A 20 12.74 -3.46 8.23
C HIS A 20 12.93 -4.67 7.32
N ARG A 21 12.77 -4.46 6.02
CA ARG A 21 13.04 -5.46 4.98
C ARG A 21 13.65 -4.79 3.76
N LYS A 22 14.38 -5.57 2.95
CA LYS A 22 14.93 -5.08 1.68
C LYS A 22 13.78 -4.74 0.72
N PRO A 23 13.96 -3.73 -0.15
CA PRO A 23 13.00 -3.47 -1.22
C PRO A 23 12.97 -4.66 -2.22
N PRO A 24 11.90 -4.81 -3.00
CA PRO A 24 11.85 -5.76 -4.10
C PRO A 24 13.00 -5.54 -5.10
N THR A 25 13.47 -6.63 -5.71
CA THR A 25 14.46 -6.56 -6.79
C THR A 25 13.86 -5.94 -8.05
N TYR A 26 14.71 -5.47 -8.96
CA TYR A 26 14.25 -4.91 -10.24
C TYR A 26 13.43 -5.91 -11.07
N ALA A 27 13.74 -7.21 -11.00
CA ALA A 27 13.02 -8.26 -11.72
C ALA A 27 11.61 -8.53 -11.15
N GLU A 28 11.36 -8.17 -9.89
CA GLU A 28 10.07 -8.33 -9.21
C GLU A 28 9.16 -7.10 -9.37
N GLN A 29 9.69 -5.99 -9.90
CA GLN A 29 8.92 -4.77 -10.12
C GLN A 29 8.06 -4.90 -11.37
N SER A 30 6.78 -4.55 -11.26
CA SER A 30 5.90 -4.50 -12.43
C SER A 30 6.30 -3.35 -13.35
N SER A 31 6.23 -3.57 -14.66
CA SER A 31 6.36 -2.52 -15.68
C SER A 31 5.02 -1.87 -16.04
N SER A 32 3.90 -2.37 -15.50
CA SER A 32 2.58 -1.79 -15.72
C SER A 32 2.47 -0.42 -15.05
N VAL A 33 1.85 0.52 -15.76
CA VAL A 33 1.43 1.80 -15.18
C VAL A 33 -0.06 1.69 -14.90
N ASP A 34 -0.39 1.33 -13.67
CA ASP A 34 -1.77 1.27 -13.20
C ASP A 34 -2.11 2.55 -12.45
N LEU A 35 -3.31 3.11 -12.64
CA LEU A 35 -3.76 4.31 -11.94
C LEU A 35 -4.28 3.98 -10.54
N LEU A 36 -3.90 4.80 -9.56
CA LEU A 36 -4.48 4.85 -8.22
C LEU A 36 -5.62 5.88 -8.24
N GLU A 37 -6.83 5.40 -8.47
CA GLU A 37 -8.03 6.23 -8.46
C GLU A 37 -8.31 6.75 -7.05
N THR A 38 -8.46 8.07 -6.93
CA THR A 38 -8.77 8.73 -5.65
C THR A 38 -10.27 8.99 -5.48
N GLY A 39 -11.02 9.01 -6.59
CA GLY A 39 -12.42 9.42 -6.61
C GLY A 39 -12.59 10.95 -6.57
N ILE A 40 -11.49 11.71 -6.56
CA ILE A 40 -11.49 13.17 -6.55
C ILE A 40 -11.19 13.63 -7.98
N LYS A 41 -12.22 14.10 -8.68
CA LYS A 41 -12.18 14.50 -10.09
C LYS A 41 -10.97 15.36 -10.48
N VAL A 42 -10.64 16.37 -9.66
CA VAL A 42 -9.52 17.27 -9.95
C VAL A 42 -8.18 16.54 -9.91
N ILE A 43 -8.00 15.63 -8.94
CA ILE A 43 -6.78 14.84 -8.80
C ILE A 43 -6.70 13.84 -9.94
N ASP A 44 -7.76 13.07 -10.16
CA ASP A 44 -7.76 12.01 -11.18
C ASP A 44 -7.59 12.55 -12.62
N LEU A 45 -8.03 13.78 -12.89
CA LEU A 45 -7.92 14.40 -14.22
C LEU A 45 -6.63 15.22 -14.44
N ILE A 46 -6.17 15.96 -13.43
CA ILE A 46 -5.06 16.92 -13.58
C ILE A 46 -3.74 16.37 -13.05
N MET A 47 -3.79 15.53 -12.01
CA MET A 47 -2.61 14.98 -11.34
C MET A 47 -2.83 13.50 -11.00
N PRO A 48 -3.01 12.64 -12.01
CA PRO A 48 -3.20 11.21 -11.80
C PRO A 48 -2.01 10.60 -11.04
N ILE A 49 -2.30 9.70 -10.08
CA ILE A 49 -1.29 9.01 -9.27
C ILE A 49 -1.15 7.57 -9.77
N SER A 50 0.08 7.09 -9.98
CA SER A 50 0.34 5.69 -10.34
C SER A 50 0.35 4.77 -9.11
N LYS A 51 -0.23 3.57 -9.20
CA LYS A 51 -0.11 2.51 -8.20
C LYS A 51 1.34 2.03 -8.14
N GLY A 52 1.93 2.09 -6.95
CA GLY A 52 3.34 1.73 -6.76
C GLY A 52 4.34 2.72 -7.36
N GLY A 53 3.86 3.92 -7.78
CA GLY A 53 4.70 5.03 -8.22
C GLY A 53 5.59 5.58 -7.10
#